data_AF-A0A1Q3FCA7-F1
#
_entry.id   AF-A0A1Q3FCA7-F1
#
_cell.length_a   1.000
_cell.length_b   1.000
_cell.length_c   1.000
_cell.angle_alpha   90.00
_cell.angle_beta   90.00
_cell.angle_gamma   90.00
#
_symmetry.space_group_name_H-M   'P 1'
#
loop_
_entity.id
_entity.type
_entity.pdbx_description
1 polymer ?
#
loop_
_entity_poly.entity_id
_entity_poly.type
_entity_poly.pdbx_seq_one_letter_code
_entity_poly.pdbx_strand_id
1 'polypeptide(L)'
;MKTETCYLLAVGTIILGTFASLAAGQHPAARPFSSKEVKCLVCKATMTEMELAVGKVDPKKKIDVGDYRLDATGDSKKKKTILYSKSEMYLTELMESVCDRMDDYAKARYKRNGRPTVLKMMTEHGMNPEMSEVDFVQEGDLNKSLKHLCLEIVEDQEEAILKLFMQEGAVKDTDIKLCSELAGICNEQPIEDDYQYEGSDERDEL
;
A
#
# COMPACT_ATOMS: atom_id res chain seq x y z
N MET A 1 -36.55 -27.03 70.09
CA MET A 1 -36.80 -28.46 69.76
C MET A 1 -35.86 -28.80 68.62
N LYS A 2 -34.64 -29.36 68.82
CA LYS A 2 -34.30 -30.79 69.07
C LYS A 2 -35.16 -31.69 68.16
N THR A 3 -34.65 -32.39 67.14
CA THR A 3 -33.59 -33.46 67.07
C THR A 3 -33.26 -33.72 65.59
N GLU A 4 -32.03 -33.83 65.06
CA GLU A 4 -30.93 -34.84 65.19
C GLU A 4 -31.21 -36.26 64.63
N THR A 5 -30.55 -36.61 63.51
CA THR A 5 -29.85 -37.90 63.16
C THR A 5 -29.24 -37.76 61.73
N CYS A 6 -27.92 -37.67 61.42
CA CYS A 6 -26.73 -38.55 61.60
C CYS A 6 -26.95 -39.98 61.08
N TYR A 7 -26.12 -40.67 60.28
CA TYR A 7 -24.86 -40.50 59.53
C TYR A 7 -24.74 -41.80 58.67
N LEU A 8 -24.05 -41.81 57.51
CA LEU A 8 -23.00 -42.81 57.21
C LEU A 8 -22.34 -42.58 55.83
N LEU A 9 -21.01 -42.66 55.90
CA LEU A 9 -19.99 -42.37 54.91
C LEU A 9 -19.85 -43.49 53.88
N ALA A 10 -19.55 -43.15 52.62
CA ALA A 10 -18.77 -44.04 51.76
C ALA A 10 -17.97 -43.27 50.69
N VAL A 11 -16.69 -43.08 51.05
CA VAL A 11 -15.49 -43.22 50.20
C VAL A 11 -15.40 -42.38 48.93
N GLY A 12 -14.51 -41.38 48.99
CA GLY A 12 -14.14 -40.54 47.87
C GLY A 12 -13.32 -41.26 46.79
N THR A 13 -13.46 -40.73 45.58
CA THR A 13 -12.44 -40.75 44.54
C THR A 13 -12.26 -39.32 44.04
N ILE A 14 -11.21 -38.67 44.54
CA ILE A 14 -10.71 -37.42 43.97
C ILE A 14 -10.03 -37.81 42.66
N ILE A 15 -10.76 -37.72 41.55
CA ILE A 15 -10.12 -37.68 40.23
C ILE A 15 -9.60 -36.25 40.08
N LEU A 16 -8.33 -36.05 40.43
CA LEU A 16 -7.52 -34.91 39.96
C LEU A 16 -7.32 -35.09 38.45
N GLY A 17 -8.41 -34.86 37.69
CA GLY A 17 -8.33 -34.62 36.27
C GLY A 17 -7.75 -33.23 36.10
N THR A 18 -6.44 -33.17 35.83
CA THR A 18 -5.80 -31.97 35.32
C THR A 18 -6.50 -31.61 34.02
N PHE A 19 -7.49 -30.72 34.10
CA PHE A 19 -7.94 -29.95 32.95
C PHE A 19 -6.75 -29.06 32.57
N ALA A 20 -5.87 -29.62 31.74
CA ALA A 20 -4.95 -28.83 30.93
C ALA A 20 -5.86 -27.91 30.10
N SER A 21 -6.04 -26.69 30.58
CA SER A 21 -6.65 -25.63 29.80
C SER A 21 -5.72 -25.43 28.60
N LEU A 22 -6.05 -26.03 27.46
CA LEU A 22 -5.54 -25.54 26.20
C LEU A 22 -6.09 -24.12 26.06
N ALA A 23 -5.33 -23.14 26.56
CA ALA A 23 -5.41 -21.78 26.09
C ALA A 23 -4.96 -21.82 24.63
N ALA A 24 -5.86 -22.23 23.73
CA ALA A 24 -5.75 -21.88 22.34
C ALA A 24 -5.61 -20.36 22.32
N GLY A 25 -4.46 -19.86 21.88
CA GLY A 25 -4.18 -18.43 21.82
C GLY A 25 -5.31 -17.74 21.08
N GLN A 26 -6.20 -17.08 21.82
CA GLN A 26 -7.23 -16.23 21.28
C GLN A 26 -6.52 -15.00 20.74
N HIS A 27 -6.08 -15.06 19.48
CA HIS A 27 -5.84 -13.84 18.72
C HIS A 27 -7.18 -13.09 18.70
N PRO A 28 -7.22 -11.80 19.09
CA PRO A 28 -8.44 -11.02 18.99
C PRO A 28 -8.94 -11.09 17.55
N ALA A 29 -10.23 -11.42 17.38
CA ALA A 29 -10.86 -11.45 16.07
C ALA A 29 -10.53 -10.14 15.35
N ALA A 30 -9.86 -10.25 14.20
CA ALA A 30 -9.34 -9.09 13.50
C ALA A 30 -10.49 -8.18 13.09
N ARG A 31 -10.39 -6.88 13.40
CA ARG A 31 -11.41 -5.90 12.99
C ARG A 31 -11.58 -5.87 11.47
N PRO A 32 -12.77 -5.56 10.95
CA PRO A 32 -12.95 -5.33 9.53
C PRO A 32 -12.07 -4.15 9.05
N PHE A 33 -11.69 -4.19 7.77
CA PHE A 33 -11.04 -3.06 7.12
C PHE A 33 -12.08 -1.96 6.90
N SER A 34 -11.72 -0.71 7.21
CA SER A 34 -12.56 0.41 6.81
C SER A 34 -12.36 0.70 5.31
N SER A 35 -13.38 1.23 4.64
CA SER A 35 -13.26 1.63 3.23
C SER A 35 -12.13 2.64 3.02
N LYS A 36 -11.96 3.61 3.92
CA LYS A 36 -10.86 4.60 3.87
C LYS A 36 -9.49 3.94 3.97
N GLU A 37 -9.33 2.97 4.87
CA GLU A 37 -8.06 2.25 5.06
C GLU A 37 -7.67 1.45 3.81
N VAL A 38 -8.62 0.75 3.19
CA VAL A 38 -8.35 0.05 1.92
C VAL A 38 -8.04 1.04 0.81
N LYS A 39 -8.81 2.12 0.66
CA LYS A 39 -8.57 3.14 -0.38
C LYS A 39 -7.17 3.76 -0.23
N CYS A 40 -6.73 4.02 1.00
CA CYS A 40 -5.36 4.52 1.26
C CYS A 40 -4.29 3.50 0.86
N LEU A 41 -4.44 2.23 1.24
CA LEU A 41 -3.50 1.17 0.87
C LEU A 41 -3.42 0.96 -0.65
N VAL A 42 -4.56 1.00 -1.34
CA VAL A 42 -4.61 0.91 -2.81
C VAL A 42 -3.92 2.11 -3.44
N CYS A 43 -4.19 3.34 -2.98
CA CYS A 43 -3.53 4.53 -3.51
C CYS A 43 -2.00 4.42 -3.44
N LYS A 44 -1.48 3.97 -2.29
CA LYS A 44 -0.04 3.76 -2.10
C LYS A 44 0.51 2.72 -3.06
N ALA A 45 -0.14 1.56 -3.16
CA ALA A 45 0.26 0.50 -4.10
C ALA A 45 0.25 0.98 -5.56
N THR A 46 -0.76 1.77 -5.95
CA THR A 46 -0.85 2.37 -7.29
C THR A 46 0.35 3.28 -7.56
N MET A 47 0.71 4.17 -6.62
CA MET A 47 1.87 5.07 -6.79
C MET A 47 3.19 4.32 -6.87
N THR A 48 3.38 3.31 -6.01
CA THR A 48 4.57 2.44 -6.08
C THR A 48 4.66 1.72 -7.44
N GLU A 49 3.56 1.17 -7.96
CA GLU A 49 3.53 0.52 -9.27
C GLU A 49 3.81 1.49 -10.43
N MET A 50 3.37 2.75 -10.31
CA MET A 50 3.69 3.80 -11.28
C MET A 50 5.18 4.16 -11.25
N GLU A 51 5.76 4.38 -10.07
CA GLU A 51 7.20 4.66 -9.91
C GLU A 51 8.06 3.54 -10.49
N LEU A 52 7.72 2.29 -10.16
CA LEU A 52 8.43 1.10 -10.67
C LEU A 52 8.36 1.02 -12.19
N ALA A 53 7.19 1.25 -12.78
CA ALA A 53 7.01 1.18 -14.22
C ALA A 53 7.74 2.31 -14.97
N VAL A 54 7.66 3.54 -14.45
CA VAL A 54 8.40 4.70 -14.96
C VAL A 54 9.92 4.45 -14.87
N GLY A 55 10.39 3.88 -13.77
CA GLY A 55 11.81 3.56 -13.56
C GLY A 55 12.38 2.52 -14.52
N LYS A 56 11.53 1.70 -15.14
CA LYS A 56 11.93 0.71 -16.18
C LYS A 56 12.01 1.29 -17.58
N VAL A 57 11.48 2.49 -17.81
CA VAL A 57 11.57 3.16 -19.11
C VAL A 57 13.01 3.62 -19.35
N ASP A 58 13.50 3.47 -20.58
CA ASP A 58 14.80 4.03 -20.97
C ASP A 58 14.83 5.56 -20.72
N PRO A 59 15.71 6.05 -19.82
CA PRO A 59 15.78 7.47 -19.46
C PRO A 59 16.20 8.37 -20.62
N LYS A 60 16.72 7.81 -21.73
CA LYS A 60 17.11 8.57 -22.94
C LYS A 60 16.02 8.57 -24.02
N LYS A 61 14.97 7.76 -23.87
CA LYS A 61 13.89 7.68 -24.85
C LYS A 61 13.12 9.00 -24.88
N LYS A 62 13.15 9.67 -26.03
CA LYS A 62 12.48 10.94 -26.28
C LYS A 62 11.39 10.79 -27.32
N ILE A 63 10.36 11.61 -27.22
CA ILE A 63 9.29 11.73 -28.22
C ILE A 63 9.04 13.21 -28.51
N ASP A 64 8.50 13.48 -29.69
CA ASP A 64 8.02 14.82 -30.05
C ASP A 64 6.55 14.94 -29.71
N VAL A 65 6.21 15.91 -28.86
CA VAL A 65 4.83 16.28 -28.53
C VAL A 65 4.54 17.68 -29.09
N GLY A 66 3.34 17.87 -29.65
CA GLY A 66 2.96 19.18 -30.20
C GLY A 66 1.77 19.12 -31.15
N ASP A 67 1.28 20.31 -31.49
CA ASP A 67 0.15 20.51 -32.38
C ASP A 67 0.59 20.24 -33.84
N TYR A 68 0.05 19.18 -34.45
CA TYR A 68 0.28 18.85 -35.87
C TYR A 68 -0.43 19.83 -36.81
N ARG A 69 -1.17 20.82 -36.29
CA ARG A 69 -1.79 21.85 -37.12
C ARG A 69 -0.73 22.68 -37.83
N LEU A 70 -0.85 22.67 -39.15
CA LEU A 70 -0.12 23.56 -40.04
C LEU A 70 -0.74 24.95 -39.95
N ASP A 71 0.10 25.97 -39.86
CA ASP A 71 -0.31 27.35 -40.02
C ASP A 71 -0.65 27.66 -41.49
N ALA A 72 -1.10 28.88 -41.76
CA ALA A 72 -1.47 29.31 -43.10
C ALA A 72 -0.29 29.29 -44.10
N THR A 73 0.95 29.20 -43.62
CA THR A 73 2.17 29.08 -44.44
C THR A 73 2.57 27.63 -44.71
N GLY A 74 1.85 26.65 -44.16
CA GLY A 74 2.15 25.23 -44.32
C GLY A 74 3.19 24.71 -43.34
N ASP A 75 3.60 25.53 -42.35
CA ASP A 75 4.53 25.14 -41.31
C ASP A 75 3.76 24.62 -40.09
N SER A 76 4.17 23.46 -39.57
CA SER A 76 3.63 22.95 -38.29
C SER A 76 4.13 23.81 -37.13
N LYS A 77 3.27 24.07 -36.13
CA LYS A 77 3.74 24.68 -34.87
C LYS A 77 4.93 23.90 -34.28
N LYS A 78 5.79 24.62 -33.54
CA LYS A 78 7.02 24.07 -32.95
C LYS A 78 6.73 22.81 -32.13
N LYS A 79 7.26 21.67 -32.57
CA LYS A 79 7.32 20.42 -31.81
C LYS A 79 8.19 20.60 -30.58
N LYS A 80 7.77 20.06 -29.44
CA LYS A 80 8.56 19.99 -28.22
C LYS A 80 9.04 18.56 -28.02
N THR A 81 10.34 18.34 -27.99
CA THR A 81 10.90 17.04 -27.66
C THR A 81 10.94 16.87 -26.14
N ILE A 82 10.29 15.84 -25.60
CA ILE A 82 10.26 15.51 -24.17
C ILE A 82 10.69 14.06 -23.92
N LEU A 83 10.93 13.69 -22.66
CA LEU A 83 11.13 12.29 -22.28
C LEU A 83 9.83 11.50 -22.42
N TYR A 84 9.91 10.28 -22.97
CA TYR A 84 8.75 9.41 -23.15
C TYR A 84 8.03 9.10 -21.82
N SER A 85 8.80 8.81 -20.77
CA SER A 85 8.28 8.56 -19.41
C SER A 85 7.58 9.76 -18.77
N LYS A 86 7.73 10.95 -19.35
CA LYS A 86 7.12 12.21 -18.90
C LYS A 86 6.00 12.67 -19.85
N SER A 87 5.60 11.84 -20.81
CA SER A 87 4.52 12.18 -21.74
C SER A 87 3.17 11.81 -21.15
N GLU A 88 2.19 12.70 -21.31
CA GLU A 88 0.81 12.49 -20.87
C GLU A 88 0.24 11.18 -21.43
N MET A 89 0.42 10.94 -22.74
CA MET A 89 0.02 9.70 -23.40
C MET A 89 0.53 8.45 -22.67
N TYR A 90 1.82 8.38 -22.37
CA TYR A 90 2.41 7.23 -21.67
C TYR A 90 1.85 7.09 -20.25
N LEU A 91 1.71 8.19 -19.52
CA LEU A 91 1.25 8.16 -18.14
C LEU A 91 -0.23 7.75 -18.04
N THR A 92 -1.08 8.21 -18.96
CA THR A 92 -2.49 7.80 -19.02
C THR A 92 -2.63 6.30 -19.31
N GLU A 93 -1.91 5.77 -20.31
CA GLU A 93 -1.88 4.33 -20.57
C GLU A 93 -1.32 3.53 -19.38
N LEU A 94 -0.30 4.07 -18.71
CA LEU A 94 0.31 3.44 -17.55
C LEU A 94 -0.68 3.34 -16.37
N MET A 95 -1.48 4.38 -16.11
CA MET A 95 -2.46 4.38 -15.02
C MET A 95 -3.46 3.24 -15.16
N GLU A 96 -4.00 3.01 -16.37
CA GLU A 96 -4.90 1.88 -16.65
C GLU A 96 -4.19 0.53 -16.41
N SER A 97 -2.98 0.38 -16.96
CA SER A 97 -2.18 -0.83 -16.83
C SER A 97 -1.80 -1.15 -15.37
N VAL A 98 -1.59 -0.12 -14.54
CA VAL A 98 -1.34 -0.28 -13.09
C VAL A 98 -2.58 -0.82 -12.39
N CYS A 99 -3.76 -0.30 -12.72
CA CYS A 99 -5.00 -0.79 -12.11
C CYS A 99 -5.33 -2.22 -12.52
N ASP A 100 -4.96 -2.67 -13.72
CA ASP A 100 -5.03 -4.09 -14.08
C ASP A 100 -4.15 -4.98 -13.20
N ARG A 101 -2.95 -4.50 -12.82
CA ARG A 101 -2.06 -5.25 -11.91
C ARG A 101 -2.61 -5.38 -10.49
N MET A 102 -3.62 -4.60 -10.11
CA MET A 102 -4.26 -4.73 -8.79
C MET A 102 -5.04 -6.04 -8.63
N ASP A 103 -5.30 -6.79 -9.72
CA ASP A 103 -5.85 -8.15 -9.66
C ASP A 103 -4.84 -9.14 -9.01
N ASP A 104 -3.54 -8.83 -9.04
CA ASP A 104 -2.48 -9.62 -8.37
C ASP A 104 -2.27 -9.25 -6.89
N TYR A 105 -3.07 -8.32 -6.35
CA TYR A 105 -3.00 -7.88 -4.97
C TYR A 105 -4.12 -8.48 -4.13
N ALA A 106 -3.83 -8.75 -2.86
CA ALA A 106 -4.83 -9.22 -1.91
C ALA A 106 -4.76 -8.45 -0.59
N LYS A 107 -5.93 -8.25 0.04
CA LYS A 107 -6.03 -7.68 1.39
C LYS A 107 -5.43 -8.67 2.38
N ALA A 108 -4.53 -8.19 3.23
CA ALA A 108 -3.90 -9.02 4.23
C ALA A 108 -3.60 -8.23 5.51
N ARG A 109 -3.26 -8.94 6.58
CA ARG A 109 -2.77 -8.35 7.83
C ARG A 109 -1.45 -8.97 8.21
N TYR A 110 -0.47 -8.17 8.60
CA TYR A 110 0.80 -8.70 9.10
C TYR A 110 0.57 -9.47 10.41
N LYS A 111 1.05 -10.72 10.47
CA LYS A 111 0.93 -11.61 11.65
C LYS A 111 1.55 -11.00 12.91
N ARG A 112 2.65 -10.26 12.74
CA ARG A 112 3.41 -9.60 13.81
C ARG A 112 2.59 -8.58 14.62
N ASN A 113 1.77 -7.77 13.96
CA ASN A 113 1.17 -6.58 14.57
C ASN A 113 -0.29 -6.32 14.16
N GLY A 114 -0.88 -7.18 13.33
CA GLY A 114 -2.23 -7.03 12.80
C GLY A 114 -2.41 -5.87 11.82
N ARG A 115 -1.33 -5.20 11.40
CA ARG A 115 -1.42 -4.01 10.56
C ARG A 115 -2.00 -4.38 9.19
N PRO A 116 -3.03 -3.66 8.72
CA PRO A 116 -3.64 -3.86 7.41
C PRO A 116 -2.63 -3.57 6.29
N THR A 117 -2.67 -4.36 5.23
CA THR A 117 -1.86 -4.17 4.01
C THR A 117 -2.59 -4.69 2.78
N VAL A 118 -2.16 -4.24 1.59
CA VAL A 118 -2.47 -4.88 0.32
C VAL A 118 -1.18 -5.49 -0.20
N LEU A 119 -1.12 -6.82 -0.29
CA LEU A 119 0.09 -7.54 -0.64
C LEU A 119 0.00 -8.02 -2.09
N LYS A 120 1.01 -7.67 -2.89
CA LYS A 120 1.22 -8.26 -4.21
C LYS A 120 1.59 -9.73 -4.07
N MET A 121 0.83 -10.63 -4.67
CA MET A 121 1.06 -12.08 -4.55
C MET A 121 2.29 -12.53 -5.35
N MET A 122 2.48 -11.95 -6.53
CA MET A 122 3.58 -12.29 -7.45
C MET A 122 4.46 -11.08 -7.71
N THR A 123 5.74 -11.23 -7.44
CA THR A 123 6.79 -10.28 -7.81
C THR A 123 7.45 -10.70 -9.13
N GLU A 124 8.35 -9.88 -9.65
CA GLU A 124 9.18 -10.24 -10.82
C GLU A 124 10.06 -11.47 -10.58
N HIS A 125 10.32 -11.80 -9.32
CA HIS A 125 11.16 -12.93 -8.91
C HIS A 125 10.33 -14.15 -8.47
N GLY A 126 9.02 -14.15 -8.70
CA GLY A 126 8.10 -15.22 -8.31
C GLY A 126 7.24 -14.84 -7.10
N MET A 127 6.82 -15.84 -6.32
CA MET A 127 5.93 -15.66 -5.16
C MET A 127 6.53 -14.65 -4.16
N ASN A 128 5.70 -13.72 -3.66
CA ASN A 128 6.17 -12.71 -2.73
C ASN A 128 6.60 -13.35 -1.39
N PRO A 129 7.86 -13.18 -0.94
CA PRO A 129 8.34 -13.80 0.29
C PRO A 129 7.60 -13.32 1.55
N GLU A 130 6.99 -12.13 1.52
CA GLU A 130 6.19 -11.63 2.66
C GLU A 130 4.85 -12.37 2.82
N MET A 131 4.47 -13.25 1.90
CA MET A 131 3.23 -14.04 2.00
C MET A 131 3.21 -14.93 3.26
N SER A 132 4.37 -15.38 3.77
CA SER A 132 4.43 -16.14 5.02
C SER A 132 4.15 -15.27 6.25
N GLU A 133 4.33 -13.96 6.15
CA GLU A 133 4.25 -13.00 7.24
C GLU A 133 2.87 -12.35 7.39
N VAL A 134 1.93 -12.69 6.50
CA VAL A 134 0.59 -12.11 6.48
C VAL A 134 -0.50 -13.17 6.57
N ASP A 135 -1.64 -12.78 7.14
CA ASP A 135 -2.91 -13.50 7.05
C ASP A 135 -3.79 -12.81 6.00
N PHE A 136 -4.10 -13.53 4.92
CA PHE A 136 -5.01 -13.03 3.88
C PHE A 136 -6.43 -12.94 4.41
N VAL A 137 -7.09 -11.82 4.12
CA VAL A 137 -8.44 -11.56 4.59
C VAL A 137 -9.41 -11.77 3.43
N GLN A 138 -10.27 -12.78 3.58
CA GLN A 138 -11.31 -13.09 2.61
C GLN A 138 -12.46 -12.09 2.75
N GLU A 139 -13.01 -11.65 1.61
CA GLU A 139 -14.01 -10.61 1.58
C GLU A 139 -15.38 -11.12 2.05
N GLY A 140 -15.88 -10.57 3.16
CA GLY A 140 -17.29 -10.70 3.57
C GLY A 140 -18.10 -9.40 3.40
N ASP A 141 -17.46 -8.24 3.55
CA ASP A 141 -18.17 -6.96 3.81
C ASP A 141 -17.78 -5.79 2.89
N LEU A 142 -16.87 -5.96 1.92
CA LEU A 142 -16.44 -4.88 1.02
C LEU A 142 -16.75 -5.22 -0.43
N ASN A 143 -17.80 -4.60 -0.99
CA ASN A 143 -18.30 -4.88 -2.35
C ASN A 143 -17.37 -4.47 -3.51
N LYS A 144 -16.26 -3.76 -3.26
CA LYS A 144 -15.33 -3.26 -4.30
C LYS A 144 -14.00 -3.98 -4.24
N SER A 145 -13.57 -4.52 -5.38
CA SER A 145 -12.22 -5.07 -5.58
C SER A 145 -11.14 -3.98 -5.48
N LEU A 146 -9.89 -4.38 -5.26
CA LEU A 146 -8.76 -3.45 -5.25
C LEU A 146 -8.59 -2.74 -6.59
N LYS A 147 -8.83 -3.44 -7.70
CA LYS A 147 -8.87 -2.87 -9.06
C LYS A 147 -9.92 -1.78 -9.20
N HIS A 148 -11.15 -2.00 -8.73
CA HIS A 148 -12.20 -0.97 -8.78
C HIS A 148 -11.83 0.27 -7.95
N LEU A 149 -11.20 0.08 -6.79
CA LEU A 149 -10.72 1.20 -5.99
C LEU A 149 -9.58 1.95 -6.68
N CYS A 150 -8.68 1.24 -7.37
CA CYS A 150 -7.60 1.86 -8.14
C CYS A 150 -8.16 2.73 -9.27
N LEU A 151 -9.11 2.19 -10.05
CA LEU A 151 -9.76 2.93 -11.13
C LEU A 151 -10.41 4.22 -10.61
N GLU A 152 -11.17 4.12 -9.51
CA GLU A 152 -11.78 5.29 -8.86
C GLU A 152 -10.72 6.34 -8.45
N ILE A 153 -9.58 5.91 -7.87
CA ILE A 153 -8.50 6.82 -7.47
C ILE A 153 -7.85 7.49 -8.68
N VAL A 154 -7.55 6.72 -9.72
CA VAL A 154 -6.92 7.22 -10.95
C VAL A 154 -7.84 8.20 -11.67
N GLU A 155 -9.13 7.88 -11.78
CA GLU A 155 -10.13 8.76 -12.38
C GLU A 155 -10.25 10.08 -11.60
N ASP A 156 -10.32 10.02 -10.26
CA ASP A 156 -10.44 11.20 -9.40
C ASP A 156 -9.17 12.08 -9.40
N GLN A 157 -8.00 11.49 -9.63
CA GLN A 157 -6.69 12.12 -9.42
C GLN A 157 -5.81 12.20 -10.67
N GLU A 158 -6.38 11.99 -11.86
CA GLU A 158 -5.65 11.93 -13.13
C GLU A 158 -4.75 13.17 -13.32
N GLU A 159 -5.32 14.37 -13.20
CA GLU A 159 -4.58 15.62 -13.35
C GLU A 159 -3.44 15.77 -12.34
N ALA A 160 -3.66 15.34 -11.10
CA ALA A 160 -2.67 15.40 -10.02
C ALA A 160 -1.52 14.42 -10.29
N ILE A 161 -1.82 13.20 -10.72
CA ILE A 161 -0.85 12.19 -11.10
C ILE A 161 0.00 12.68 -12.27
N LEU A 162 -0.62 13.19 -13.34
CA LEU A 162 0.09 13.75 -14.49
C LEU A 162 1.02 14.87 -14.05
N LYS A 163 0.53 15.82 -13.25
CA LYS A 163 1.35 16.93 -12.76
C LYS A 163 2.54 16.46 -11.92
N LEU A 164 2.37 15.45 -11.07
CA LEU A 164 3.47 14.89 -10.28
C LEU A 164 4.50 14.24 -11.20
N PHE A 165 4.09 13.29 -12.04
CA PHE A 165 5.04 12.50 -12.83
C PHE A 165 5.71 13.31 -13.95
N MET A 166 5.08 14.36 -14.49
CA MET A 166 5.64 15.20 -15.55
C MET A 166 6.66 16.24 -15.06
N GLN A 167 6.84 16.42 -13.75
CA GLN A 167 7.83 17.33 -13.19
C GLN A 167 9.26 16.97 -13.59
N GLU A 168 10.12 17.99 -13.66
CA GLU A 168 11.57 17.79 -13.87
C GLU A 168 12.20 17.18 -12.62
N GLY A 169 13.06 16.17 -12.82
CA GLY A 169 13.71 15.44 -11.74
C GLY A 169 12.95 14.18 -11.28
N ALA A 170 13.57 13.47 -10.34
CA ALA A 170 12.95 12.33 -9.66
C ALA A 170 12.02 12.85 -8.57
N VAL A 171 10.75 12.46 -8.64
CA VAL A 171 9.79 12.76 -7.57
C VAL A 171 9.96 11.68 -6.51
N LYS A 172 10.41 12.07 -5.33
CA LYS A 172 10.37 11.21 -4.14
C LYS A 172 8.99 11.28 -3.50
N ASP A 173 8.64 10.23 -2.76
CA ASP A 173 7.46 10.17 -1.89
C ASP A 173 6.16 10.47 -2.66
N THR A 174 6.02 9.91 -3.88
CA THR A 174 4.84 10.16 -4.71
C THR A 174 3.57 9.65 -4.04
N ASP A 175 3.67 8.60 -3.24
CA ASP A 175 2.58 8.02 -2.45
C ASP A 175 2.10 9.00 -1.37
N ILE A 176 3.01 9.66 -0.64
CA ILE A 176 2.64 10.67 0.37
C ILE A 176 2.05 11.91 -0.32
N LYS A 177 2.72 12.43 -1.35
CA LYS A 177 2.27 13.62 -2.09
C LYS A 177 0.89 13.43 -2.69
N LEU A 178 0.65 12.30 -3.36
CA LEU A 178 -0.66 12.06 -3.94
C LEU A 178 -1.68 11.67 -2.87
N CYS A 179 -1.42 10.60 -2.12
CA CYS A 179 -2.45 9.94 -1.32
C CYS A 179 -2.80 10.71 -0.04
N SER A 180 -1.85 11.45 0.54
CA SER A 180 -2.10 12.29 1.71
C SER A 180 -2.36 13.74 1.31
N GLU A 181 -1.44 14.40 0.60
CA GLU A 181 -1.49 15.87 0.42
C GLU A 181 -2.53 16.31 -0.62
N LEU A 182 -2.57 15.65 -1.79
CA LEU A 182 -3.47 16.05 -2.88
C LEU A 182 -4.85 15.41 -2.75
N ALA A 183 -4.91 14.12 -2.44
CA ALA A 183 -6.16 13.36 -2.43
C ALA A 183 -6.83 13.27 -1.04
N GLY A 184 -6.10 13.51 0.06
CA GLY A 184 -6.64 13.42 1.43
C GLY A 184 -7.16 12.02 1.82
N ILE A 185 -6.74 10.98 1.09
CA ILE A 185 -7.16 9.59 1.29
C ILE A 185 -6.44 8.99 2.51
N CYS A 186 -5.15 9.29 2.64
CA CYS A 186 -4.27 8.87 3.72
C CYS A 186 -4.08 10.00 4.75
N ASN A 187 -3.69 9.64 5.98
CA ASN A 187 -3.44 10.60 7.05
C ASN A 187 -1.93 10.70 7.40
N GLU A 188 -1.03 10.15 6.57
CA GLU A 188 0.42 10.16 6.81
C GLU A 188 1.06 11.51 6.46
N GLN A 189 2.08 11.88 7.23
CA GLN A 189 2.96 13.03 6.98
C GLN A 189 4.26 12.55 6.31
N PRO A 190 4.93 13.39 5.49
CA PRO A 190 6.27 13.10 4.97
C PRO A 190 7.25 12.75 6.10
N ILE A 191 8.10 11.75 5.89
CA ILE A 191 9.21 11.46 6.80
C ILE A 191 10.28 12.51 6.51
N GLU A 192 10.51 13.45 7.44
CA GLU A 192 11.69 14.31 7.38
C GLU A 192 12.92 13.44 7.62
N ASP A 193 13.86 13.41 6.67
CA ASP A 193 15.15 12.72 6.84
C ASP A 193 15.93 13.44 7.95
N ASP A 194 15.86 12.93 9.18
CA ASP A 194 16.66 13.43 10.30
C ASP A 194 18.15 13.28 9.98
N TYR A 195 18.81 14.40 9.72
CA TYR A 195 20.26 14.49 9.50
C TYR A 195 21.03 13.77 10.61
N GLN A 196 21.79 12.76 10.23
CA GLN A 196 22.74 12.08 11.09
C GLN A 196 23.84 13.06 11.52
N TYR A 197 23.86 13.42 12.81
CA TYR A 197 24.97 14.17 13.41
C TYR A 197 26.22 13.29 13.34
N GLU A 198 27.09 13.51 12.36
CA GLU A 198 28.46 13.04 12.45
C GLU A 198 29.12 13.78 13.61
N GLY A 199 29.18 13.12 14.77
CA GLY A 199 29.98 13.57 15.89
C GLY A 199 31.45 13.51 15.48
N SER A 200 31.99 14.64 15.03
CA SER A 200 33.43 14.82 14.84
C SER A 200 34.11 14.79 16.21
N ASP A 201 34.98 13.80 16.40
CA ASP A 201 36.00 13.75 17.43
C ASP A 201 36.86 15.02 17.39
N GLU A 202 36.75 15.87 18.41
CA GLU A 202 37.82 16.81 18.82
C GLU A 202 38.04 16.64 20.33
N ARG A 203 38.91 15.68 20.69
CA ARG A 203 39.64 15.71 21.95
C ARG A 203 41.00 16.34 21.68
N ASP A 204 41.04 17.66 21.71
CA ASP A 204 42.27 18.41 21.90
C ASP A 204 42.45 18.75 23.39
N GLU A 205 43.53 18.20 23.93
CA GLU A 205 44.38 18.59 25.06
C GLU A 205 43.89 19.59 26.11
N LEU A 206 43.90 19.15 27.38
CA LEU A 206 44.43 19.92 28.53
C LEU A 206 44.78 19.03 29.72
#